data_AF-A0A955YHZ9-F1
#
_entry.id   AF-A0A955YHZ9-F1
#
_cell.length_a   1.000
_cell.length_b   1.000
_cell.length_c   1.000
_cell.angle_alpha   90.00
_cell.angle_beta   90.00
_cell.angle_gamma   90.00
#
_symmetry.space_group_name_H-M   'P 1'
#
loop_
_entity.id
_entity.type
_entity.pdbx_description
1 polymer ?
#
loop_
_entity_poly.entity_id
_entity_poly.type
_entity_poly.pdbx_seq_one_letter_code
_entity_poly.pdbx_strand_id
1 'polypeptide(L)'
;MKTLSPAPRATHRRDLFALLTLAPLAVAPLAGAVVGCGSSGGRFETNNCRDFDSANCVEVEGGDSAALLAAVNALESDTTIILGPGTFELDNQVTIRNADGISLVGQGMDATTLSFTSAAAQINGVDVVADDFLVQDLTVLDAPKDGIRVEDSDGVTFRRIRATWTNPGRSSNGAYGIYPVKSQNVLVEDSEASNASDAGLYVGQCQHVVVRRNTVRGNVAGLEIENTQYADVYENHAENNTGGIVVFDLPGNPIVGRDVRLRDNVIIRNNGRNFAPGGTVSEIPPGTGTFVMASRRVMVVNNRYEENNAVDIAVISGMIVEPLPENWELPTAMLVGDWDDLGLLEGATPGTITNFRSENIVVSGNMHVNPGSRYDLTIQFGQLLAVLYGSDPTDSVLYDTIGESMFDENVPANNSNDNHICVGGNTNGTFASFNGEAQLMSPGSPFLQLATAPFAPFDCTTLNGGELVVPEL
;
A
#
# COMPACT_ATOMS: atom_id res chain seq x y z
N MET A 1 2.43 -29.51 46.31
CA MET A 1 1.42 -30.38 46.98
C MET A 1 0.23 -30.54 46.05
N LYS A 2 -0.26 -31.78 45.91
CA LYS A 2 -1.32 -32.32 45.02
C LYS A 2 -0.91 -32.51 43.54
N THR A 3 -0.19 -33.58 43.19
CA THR A 3 -0.52 -35.02 43.01
C THR A 3 -1.12 -35.38 41.64
N LEU A 4 -0.29 -36.11 40.89
CA LEU A 4 -0.52 -36.87 39.65
C LEU A 4 -1.56 -38.00 39.80
N SER A 5 -2.24 -38.37 38.70
CA SER A 5 -2.06 -39.69 38.06
C SER A 5 -2.82 -39.84 36.71
N PRO A 6 -2.24 -40.50 35.68
CA PRO A 6 -2.85 -40.80 34.37
C PRO A 6 -3.20 -42.31 34.19
N ALA A 7 -3.89 -42.68 33.08
CA ALA A 7 -3.87 -43.96 32.33
C ALA A 7 -5.24 -44.27 31.62
N PRO A 8 -5.37 -45.21 30.65
CA PRO A 8 -4.38 -46.19 30.16
C PRO A 8 -4.19 -46.33 28.63
N ARG A 9 -3.06 -46.97 28.28
CA ARG A 9 -2.73 -47.62 27.00
C ARG A 9 -3.52 -48.91 26.81
N ALA A 10 -3.82 -49.25 25.56
CA ALA A 10 -4.18 -50.61 25.13
C ALA A 10 -3.07 -51.19 24.25
N THR A 11 -2.73 -52.46 24.52
CA THR A 11 -1.76 -53.32 23.82
C THR A 11 -2.46 -54.58 23.32
N HIS A 12 -1.94 -55.14 22.22
CA HIS A 12 -2.06 -56.51 21.66
C HIS A 12 -2.34 -56.45 20.14
N ARG A 13 -1.79 -57.28 19.25
CA ARG A 13 -0.92 -58.46 19.32
C ARG A 13 -0.26 -58.63 17.95
N ARG A 14 0.92 -59.24 17.94
CA ARG A 14 1.62 -59.75 16.76
C ARG A 14 0.88 -60.95 16.17
N ASP A 15 0.83 -61.07 14.85
CA ASP A 15 0.78 -62.36 14.17
C ASP A 15 1.84 -62.42 13.07
N LEU A 16 2.57 -63.52 13.11
CA LEU A 16 3.73 -63.88 12.33
C LEU A 16 3.26 -65.00 11.38
N PHE A 17 3.36 -64.81 10.07
CA PHE A 17 3.29 -65.94 9.13
C PHE A 17 4.41 -65.81 8.11
N ALA A 18 5.41 -66.69 8.26
CA ALA A 18 6.39 -67.00 7.25
C ALA A 18 5.88 -68.15 6.39
N LEU A 19 6.02 -68.05 5.06
CA LEU A 19 6.12 -69.24 4.22
C LEU A 19 6.99 -68.98 2.97
N LEU A 20 7.80 -69.99 2.71
CA LEU A 20 8.94 -70.13 1.81
C LEU A 20 8.61 -70.03 0.31
N THR A 21 9.49 -69.32 -0.40
CA THR A 21 10.16 -69.63 -1.69
C THR A 21 9.44 -70.39 -2.81
N LEU A 22 9.49 -69.82 -4.03
CA LEU A 22 9.96 -70.48 -5.26
C LEU A 22 10.19 -69.43 -6.38
N ALA A 23 11.46 -69.24 -6.77
CA ALA A 23 11.81 -68.67 -8.08
C ALA A 23 11.60 -69.75 -9.16
N PRO A 24 11.35 -69.39 -10.44
CA PRO A 24 12.51 -69.24 -11.33
C PRO A 24 12.34 -68.33 -12.58
N LEU A 25 13.48 -68.18 -13.26
CA LEU A 25 13.71 -67.93 -14.69
C LEU A 25 13.63 -66.49 -15.23
N ALA A 26 14.83 -65.99 -15.51
CA ALA A 26 15.15 -64.80 -16.28
C ALA A 26 14.79 -64.95 -17.78
N VAL A 27 14.31 -63.85 -18.36
CA VAL A 27 14.45 -63.53 -19.78
C VAL A 27 14.74 -62.03 -19.89
N ALA A 28 15.93 -61.69 -20.38
CA ALA A 28 16.26 -60.34 -20.83
C ALA A 28 15.81 -60.18 -22.29
N PRO A 29 15.37 -58.98 -22.68
CA PRO A 29 15.90 -58.44 -23.93
C PRO A 29 16.31 -56.96 -23.84
N LEU A 30 17.47 -56.73 -24.44
CA LEU A 30 17.95 -55.61 -25.25
C LEU A 30 17.38 -54.19 -25.04
N ALA A 31 18.36 -53.30 -24.89
CA ALA A 31 18.31 -51.86 -25.03
C ALA A 31 17.49 -51.35 -26.23
N GLY A 32 16.67 -50.35 -25.95
CA GLY A 32 16.25 -49.32 -26.89
C GLY A 32 16.37 -47.97 -26.20
N ALA A 33 17.46 -47.26 -26.43
CA ALA A 33 17.59 -45.86 -26.03
C ALA A 33 16.60 -45.05 -26.89
N VAL A 34 15.45 -44.73 -26.31
CA VAL A 34 14.61 -43.66 -26.85
C VAL A 34 15.29 -42.36 -26.41
N VAL A 35 16.12 -41.81 -27.30
CA VAL A 35 16.41 -40.37 -27.29
C VAL A 35 15.08 -39.70 -27.63
N GLY A 36 14.26 -39.52 -26.61
CA GLY A 36 13.20 -38.54 -26.64
C GLY A 36 13.90 -37.19 -26.61
N CYS A 37 14.10 -36.59 -27.78
CA CYS A 37 14.18 -35.13 -27.88
C CYS A 37 12.83 -34.60 -27.40
N GLY A 38 12.66 -34.53 -26.07
CA GLY A 38 11.73 -33.59 -25.48
C GLY A 38 12.21 -32.22 -25.89
N SER A 39 11.42 -31.53 -26.69
CA SER A 39 11.53 -30.08 -26.84
C SER A 39 11.45 -29.50 -25.44
N SER A 40 12.61 -29.15 -24.87
CA SER A 40 12.73 -28.24 -23.75
C SER A 40 12.13 -26.92 -24.21
N GLY A 41 10.84 -26.69 -23.95
CA GLY A 41 10.43 -25.34 -23.59
C GLY A 41 11.35 -24.95 -22.44
N GLY A 42 12.14 -23.90 -22.62
CA GLY A 42 13.18 -23.53 -21.68
C GLY A 42 12.56 -23.37 -20.29
N ARG A 43 13.15 -24.02 -19.30
CA ARG A 43 12.61 -24.04 -17.93
C ARG A 43 12.69 -22.66 -17.25
N PHE A 44 13.49 -21.76 -17.82
CA PHE A 44 13.84 -20.43 -17.34
C PHE A 44 14.05 -19.50 -18.55
N GLU A 45 13.00 -19.32 -19.39
CA GLU A 45 13.10 -18.55 -20.64
C GLU A 45 13.14 -17.03 -20.43
N THR A 46 12.45 -16.52 -19.41
CA THR A 46 12.32 -15.07 -19.15
C THR A 46 13.47 -14.57 -18.30
N ASN A 47 13.77 -15.28 -17.22
CA ASN A 47 14.83 -14.95 -16.27
C ASN A 47 15.62 -16.22 -15.95
N ASN A 48 16.95 -16.17 -16.01
CA ASN A 48 17.84 -17.26 -15.65
C ASN A 48 19.10 -16.73 -14.96
N CYS A 49 19.93 -17.61 -14.40
CA CYS A 49 21.11 -17.19 -13.64
C CYS A 49 22.15 -16.37 -14.42
N ARG A 50 22.10 -16.33 -15.77
CA ARG A 50 23.03 -15.53 -16.57
C ARG A 50 22.61 -14.07 -16.73
N ASP A 51 21.38 -13.73 -16.33
CA ASP A 51 20.83 -12.38 -16.48
C ASP A 51 21.19 -11.49 -15.28
N PHE A 52 21.74 -12.07 -14.21
CA PHE A 52 22.07 -11.41 -12.96
C PHE A 52 23.56 -11.55 -12.65
N ASP A 53 24.18 -10.45 -12.25
CA ASP A 53 25.59 -10.40 -11.83
C ASP A 53 25.68 -10.57 -10.31
N SER A 54 25.27 -11.74 -9.81
CA SER A 54 25.32 -12.09 -8.39
C SER A 54 26.40 -13.14 -8.11
N ALA A 55 27.02 -13.09 -6.94
CA ALA A 55 28.02 -14.07 -6.52
C ALA A 55 27.48 -15.51 -6.52
N ASN A 56 26.21 -15.66 -6.08
CA ASN A 56 25.51 -16.93 -6.03
C ASN A 56 24.22 -16.87 -6.85
N CYS A 57 23.86 -17.98 -7.49
CA CYS A 57 22.55 -18.12 -8.14
C CYS A 57 21.99 -19.54 -8.02
N VAL A 58 20.69 -19.62 -7.74
CA VAL A 58 19.94 -20.87 -7.55
C VAL A 58 18.70 -20.85 -8.44
N GLU A 59 18.60 -21.83 -9.34
CA GLU A 59 17.40 -22.08 -10.14
C GLU A 59 16.53 -23.15 -9.46
N VAL A 60 15.30 -22.79 -9.11
CA VAL A 60 14.32 -23.67 -8.47
C VAL A 60 13.24 -24.06 -9.48
N GLU A 61 13.08 -25.36 -9.72
CA GLU A 61 12.07 -25.87 -10.64
C GLU A 61 10.65 -25.50 -10.20
N GLY A 62 9.78 -25.21 -11.18
CA GLY A 62 8.41 -24.77 -10.92
C GLY A 62 7.62 -25.75 -10.05
N GLY A 63 7.06 -25.23 -8.95
CA GLY A 63 6.27 -25.99 -7.99
C GLY A 63 7.07 -26.80 -6.96
N ASP A 64 8.41 -26.71 -6.97
CA ASP A 64 9.24 -27.29 -5.92
C ASP A 64 9.34 -26.35 -4.71
N SER A 65 8.26 -26.27 -3.93
CA SER A 65 8.20 -25.46 -2.71
C SER A 65 9.26 -25.85 -1.68
N ALA A 66 9.62 -27.14 -1.62
CA ALA A 66 10.65 -27.62 -0.69
C ALA A 66 12.04 -27.09 -1.06
N ALA A 67 12.38 -27.08 -2.36
CA ALA A 67 13.62 -26.50 -2.85
C ALA A 67 13.67 -24.98 -2.67
N LEU A 68 12.56 -24.26 -2.89
CA LEU A 68 12.46 -22.83 -2.58
C LEU A 68 12.77 -22.57 -1.10
N LEU A 69 12.08 -23.26 -0.19
CA LEU A 69 12.30 -23.11 1.24
C LEU A 69 13.72 -23.50 1.66
N ALA A 70 14.31 -24.53 1.04
CA ALA A 70 15.70 -24.90 1.30
C ALA A 70 16.68 -23.81 0.84
N ALA A 71 16.45 -23.20 -0.33
CA ALA A 71 17.29 -22.13 -0.86
C ALA A 71 17.27 -20.90 0.06
N VAL A 72 16.07 -20.44 0.48
CA VAL A 72 15.96 -19.26 1.34
C VAL A 72 16.52 -19.48 2.76
N ASN A 73 16.44 -20.70 3.29
CA ASN A 73 17.02 -21.05 4.59
C ASN A 73 18.55 -21.17 4.57
N ALA A 74 19.16 -21.29 3.38
CA ALA A 74 20.60 -21.42 3.19
C ALA A 74 21.21 -20.19 2.51
N LEU A 75 20.51 -19.05 2.54
CA LEU A 75 20.94 -17.82 1.87
C LEU A 75 22.29 -17.31 2.38
N GLU A 76 23.13 -16.96 1.42
CA GLU A 76 24.28 -16.09 1.60
C GLU A 76 23.97 -14.74 0.93
N SER A 77 24.63 -13.66 1.36
CA SER A 77 24.49 -12.36 0.68
C SER A 77 24.87 -12.47 -0.81
N ASP A 78 24.33 -11.56 -1.62
CA ASP A 78 24.54 -11.51 -3.07
C ASP A 78 24.11 -12.81 -3.78
N THR A 79 22.88 -13.24 -3.49
CA THR A 79 22.27 -14.45 -4.05
C THR A 79 21.02 -14.12 -4.87
N THR A 80 20.98 -14.62 -6.10
CA THR A 80 19.78 -14.62 -6.93
C THR A 80 19.07 -15.98 -6.87
N ILE A 81 17.80 -16.00 -6.47
CA ILE A 81 16.92 -17.17 -6.53
C ILE A 81 15.97 -16.98 -7.72
N ILE A 82 16.15 -17.79 -8.75
CA ILE A 82 15.27 -17.83 -9.92
C ILE A 82 14.25 -18.96 -9.74
N LEU A 83 12.97 -18.63 -9.80
CA LEU A 83 11.85 -19.57 -9.74
C LEU A 83 11.36 -19.89 -11.15
N GLY A 84 11.18 -21.18 -11.43
CA GLY A 84 10.62 -21.65 -12.70
C GLY A 84 9.12 -21.33 -12.81
N PRO A 85 8.53 -21.54 -14.00
CA PRO A 85 7.11 -21.34 -14.20
C PRO A 85 6.31 -22.43 -13.47
N GLY A 86 5.25 -22.05 -12.76
CA GLY A 86 4.42 -22.96 -11.98
C GLY A 86 3.93 -22.34 -10.67
N THR A 87 3.17 -23.13 -9.92
CA THR A 87 2.63 -22.75 -8.61
C THR A 87 3.39 -23.47 -7.50
N PHE A 88 4.02 -22.69 -6.62
CA PHE A 88 4.63 -23.14 -5.38
C PHE A 88 3.57 -23.07 -4.28
N GLU A 89 3.04 -24.22 -3.85
CA GLU A 89 2.12 -24.28 -2.72
C GLU A 89 2.90 -24.19 -1.40
N LEU A 90 2.56 -23.21 -0.57
CA LEU A 90 3.29 -22.86 0.64
C LEU A 90 2.32 -22.83 1.84
N ASP A 91 2.74 -23.46 2.94
CA ASP A 91 2.07 -23.38 4.25
C ASP A 91 2.89 -22.57 5.27
N ASN A 92 4.08 -22.09 4.87
CA ASN A 92 4.98 -21.26 5.64
C ASN A 92 5.53 -20.11 4.77
N GLN A 93 5.87 -18.98 5.41
CA GLN A 93 6.35 -17.78 4.73
C GLN A 93 7.73 -17.97 4.10
N VAL A 94 7.97 -17.31 2.96
CA VAL A 94 9.31 -17.14 2.40
C VAL A 94 10.03 -16.07 3.21
N THR A 95 11.01 -16.46 4.03
CA THR A 95 11.72 -15.55 4.95
C THR A 95 13.12 -15.26 4.43
N ILE A 96 13.46 -13.98 4.28
CA ILE A 96 14.79 -13.50 3.88
C ILE A 96 15.27 -12.54 4.96
N ARG A 97 16.23 -12.98 5.76
CA ARG A 97 16.80 -12.21 6.87
C ARG A 97 18.28 -12.53 7.02
N ASN A 98 19.08 -11.54 7.40
CA ASN A 98 20.53 -11.67 7.64
C ASN A 98 21.37 -11.94 6.37
N ALA A 99 20.89 -11.54 5.20
CA ALA A 99 21.62 -11.60 3.94
C ALA A 99 21.12 -10.48 3.03
N ASP A 100 22.05 -9.68 2.51
CA ASP A 100 21.77 -8.50 1.67
C ASP A 100 22.07 -8.81 0.20
N GLY A 101 21.61 -7.96 -0.73
CA GLY A 101 21.80 -8.16 -2.17
C GLY A 101 21.02 -9.37 -2.70
N ILE A 102 19.82 -9.61 -2.14
CA ILE A 102 19.03 -10.80 -2.47
C ILE A 102 18.04 -10.48 -3.58
N SER A 103 18.03 -11.31 -4.62
CA SER A 103 17.06 -11.23 -5.72
C SER A 103 16.14 -12.45 -5.72
N LEU A 104 14.83 -12.25 -5.59
CA LEU A 104 13.79 -13.29 -5.72
C LEU A 104 13.01 -13.07 -7.02
N VAL A 105 13.23 -13.91 -8.02
CA VAL A 105 12.81 -13.63 -9.40
C VAL A 105 12.04 -14.81 -9.98
N GLY A 106 10.82 -14.57 -10.49
CA GLY A 106 10.04 -15.57 -11.23
C GLY A 106 10.19 -15.47 -12.75
N GLN A 107 9.28 -16.09 -13.51
CA GLN A 107 9.25 -16.03 -14.98
C GLN A 107 8.19 -15.08 -15.55
N GLY A 108 7.46 -14.38 -14.68
CA GLY A 108 6.41 -13.40 -14.98
C GLY A 108 5.23 -13.55 -14.02
N MET A 109 4.46 -12.46 -13.83
CA MET A 109 3.28 -12.45 -12.94
C MET A 109 2.29 -13.57 -13.27
N ASP A 110 2.12 -13.92 -14.54
CA ASP A 110 1.19 -14.99 -14.97
C ASP A 110 1.87 -16.38 -15.10
N ALA A 111 3.18 -16.46 -14.84
CA ALA A 111 3.97 -17.66 -15.05
C ALA A 111 4.45 -18.31 -13.74
N THR A 112 4.82 -17.52 -12.74
CA THR A 112 5.32 -18.00 -11.45
C THR A 112 4.43 -17.50 -10.31
N THR A 113 3.90 -18.42 -9.50
CA THR A 113 3.00 -18.10 -8.39
C THR A 113 3.46 -18.74 -7.09
N LEU A 114 3.57 -17.94 -6.03
CA LEU A 114 3.66 -18.39 -4.64
C LEU A 114 2.24 -18.40 -4.05
N SER A 115 1.67 -19.59 -3.86
CA SER A 115 0.30 -19.78 -3.37
C SER A 115 0.31 -20.12 -1.89
N PHE A 116 -0.40 -19.32 -1.10
CA PHE A 116 -0.63 -19.54 0.33
C PHE A 116 -2.06 -19.98 0.63
N THR A 117 -2.81 -20.41 -0.39
CA THR A 117 -4.22 -20.83 -0.30
C THR A 117 -4.46 -21.88 0.80
N SER A 118 -3.49 -22.77 1.04
CA SER A 118 -3.55 -23.81 2.08
C SER A 118 -2.97 -23.40 3.43
N ALA A 119 -2.38 -22.20 3.55
CA ALA A 119 -1.76 -21.75 4.78
C ALA A 119 -2.82 -21.44 5.85
N ALA A 120 -2.72 -22.10 7.00
CA ALA A 120 -3.62 -21.88 8.14
C ALA A 120 -3.09 -20.84 9.14
N ALA A 121 -1.77 -20.63 9.17
CA ALA A 121 -1.14 -19.68 10.08
C ALA A 121 -1.27 -18.24 9.56
N GLN A 122 -1.27 -17.27 10.46
CA GLN A 122 -1.24 -15.84 10.12
C GLN A 122 0.20 -15.44 9.76
N ILE A 123 0.55 -15.63 8.49
CA ILE A 123 1.90 -15.43 7.96
C ILE A 123 1.87 -14.50 6.74
N ASN A 124 2.98 -13.81 6.52
CA ASN A 124 3.20 -13.08 5.27
C ASN A 124 3.47 -14.08 4.14
N GLY A 125 3.33 -13.65 2.88
CA GLY A 125 3.78 -14.44 1.75
C GLY A 125 5.30 -14.44 1.68
N VAL A 126 5.87 -13.26 1.48
CA VAL A 126 7.31 -12.98 1.51
C VAL A 126 7.59 -11.97 2.62
N ASP A 127 8.53 -12.29 3.51
CA ASP A 127 8.92 -11.46 4.66
C ASP A 127 10.43 -11.21 4.64
N VAL A 128 10.80 -9.94 4.46
CA VAL A 128 12.19 -9.53 4.18
C VAL A 128 12.63 -8.45 5.16
N VAL A 129 13.87 -8.60 5.63
CA VAL A 129 14.69 -7.54 6.25
C VAL A 129 16.10 -7.73 5.68
N ALA A 130 16.44 -6.95 4.66
CA ALA A 130 17.68 -7.06 3.88
C ALA A 130 17.87 -5.84 2.97
N ASP A 131 19.10 -5.33 2.92
CA ASP A 131 19.46 -4.26 1.97
C ASP A 131 19.62 -4.82 0.55
N ASP A 132 19.48 -3.95 -0.45
CA ASP A 132 19.64 -4.26 -1.88
C ASP A 132 18.72 -5.42 -2.33
N PHE A 133 17.47 -5.44 -1.85
CA PHE A 133 16.51 -6.50 -2.16
C PHE A 133 15.74 -6.23 -3.47
N LEU A 134 15.71 -7.23 -4.35
CA LEU A 134 14.89 -7.25 -5.56
C LEU A 134 13.85 -8.38 -5.48
N VAL A 135 12.58 -8.05 -5.71
CA VAL A 135 11.54 -9.01 -6.05
C VAL A 135 10.97 -8.72 -7.44
N GLN A 136 10.95 -9.73 -8.30
CA GLN A 136 10.62 -9.53 -9.70
C GLN A 136 9.81 -10.69 -10.32
N ASP A 137 8.89 -10.36 -11.24
CA ASP A 137 8.31 -11.32 -12.19
C ASP A 137 7.58 -12.51 -11.54
N LEU A 138 6.80 -12.29 -10.48
CA LEU A 138 6.04 -13.35 -9.79
C LEU A 138 4.71 -12.86 -9.19
N THR A 139 3.82 -13.80 -8.89
CA THR A 139 2.60 -13.56 -8.10
C THR A 139 2.74 -14.12 -6.68
N VAL A 140 2.29 -13.37 -5.68
CA VAL A 140 1.94 -13.87 -4.34
C VAL A 140 0.42 -13.91 -4.21
N LEU A 141 -0.11 -15.11 -3.93
CA LEU A 141 -1.55 -15.40 -3.90
C LEU A 141 -2.00 -15.85 -2.51
N ASP A 142 -3.07 -15.23 -2.00
CA ASP A 142 -3.80 -15.66 -0.80
C ASP A 142 -2.95 -15.77 0.48
N ALA A 143 -1.95 -14.90 0.65
CA ALA A 143 -1.19 -14.81 1.92
C ALA A 143 -2.14 -14.45 3.08
N PRO A 144 -2.21 -15.23 4.18
CA PRO A 144 -3.16 -14.95 5.26
C PRO A 144 -2.95 -13.61 5.99
N LYS A 145 -1.72 -13.06 5.94
CA LYS A 145 -1.36 -11.73 6.43
C LYS A 145 -0.88 -10.86 5.25
N ASP A 146 0.35 -10.35 5.24
CA ASP A 146 0.78 -9.42 4.18
C ASP A 146 1.29 -10.20 2.95
N GLY A 147 1.11 -9.67 1.75
CA GLY A 147 1.60 -10.32 0.52
C GLY A 147 3.12 -10.37 0.47
N ILE A 148 3.75 -9.23 0.24
CA ILE A 148 5.21 -9.08 0.19
C ILE A 148 5.59 -7.92 1.09
N ARG A 149 6.17 -8.24 2.25
CA ARG A 149 6.60 -7.27 3.25
C ARG A 149 8.12 -7.15 3.25
N VAL A 150 8.61 -5.94 3.06
CA VAL A 150 10.04 -5.60 3.20
C VAL A 150 10.14 -4.50 4.25
N GLU A 151 10.79 -4.81 5.37
CA GLU A 151 10.91 -3.90 6.51
C GLU A 151 12.37 -3.55 6.79
N ASP A 152 12.64 -2.31 7.22
CA ASP A 152 13.93 -1.89 7.79
C ASP A 152 15.09 -2.22 6.84
N SER A 153 14.98 -1.74 5.60
CA SER A 153 15.86 -2.08 4.48
C SER A 153 16.17 -0.85 3.62
N ASP A 154 17.34 -0.82 3.01
CA ASP A 154 17.77 0.20 2.04
C ASP A 154 17.93 -0.43 0.64
N GLY A 155 17.53 0.28 -0.42
CA GLY A 155 17.68 -0.20 -1.80
C GLY A 155 16.69 -1.31 -2.15
N VAL A 156 15.39 -1.04 -2.04
CA VAL A 156 14.35 -2.06 -2.25
C VAL A 156 13.64 -1.87 -3.59
N THR A 157 13.61 -2.91 -4.42
CA THR A 157 12.91 -2.91 -5.71
C THR A 157 11.84 -3.99 -5.80
N PHE A 158 10.61 -3.56 -6.09
CA PHE A 158 9.49 -4.40 -6.48
C PHE A 158 9.20 -4.13 -7.96
N ARG A 159 9.32 -5.14 -8.82
CA ARG A 159 9.18 -4.95 -10.27
C ARG A 159 8.36 -6.05 -10.93
N ARG A 160 7.28 -5.70 -11.62
CA ARG A 160 6.45 -6.68 -12.34
C ARG A 160 6.00 -7.83 -11.44
N ILE A 161 5.48 -7.49 -10.26
CA ILE A 161 4.95 -8.44 -9.31
C ILE A 161 3.44 -8.27 -9.13
N ARG A 162 2.75 -9.34 -8.73
CA ARG A 162 1.34 -9.28 -8.35
C ARG A 162 1.15 -9.77 -6.92
N ALA A 163 0.45 -9.01 -6.08
CA ALA A 163 -0.05 -9.48 -4.78
C ALA A 163 -1.58 -9.49 -4.80
N THR A 164 -2.22 -10.65 -4.60
CA THR A 164 -3.69 -10.72 -4.71
C THR A 164 -4.34 -11.77 -3.82
N TRP A 165 -5.60 -11.51 -3.47
CA TRP A 165 -6.49 -12.47 -2.82
C TRP A 165 -7.62 -12.90 -3.74
N THR A 166 -7.96 -14.19 -3.71
CA THR A 166 -8.97 -14.82 -4.57
C THR A 166 -10.38 -14.33 -4.26
N ASN A 167 -10.69 -14.05 -2.99
CA ASN A 167 -12.02 -13.65 -2.55
C ASN A 167 -12.11 -12.13 -2.36
N PRO A 168 -12.71 -11.36 -3.28
CA PRO A 168 -12.78 -9.90 -3.16
C PRO A 168 -13.62 -9.44 -1.96
N GLY A 169 -13.28 -8.28 -1.41
CA GLY A 169 -14.10 -7.58 -0.41
C GLY A 169 -14.23 -8.27 0.95
N ARG A 170 -13.28 -9.14 1.30
CA ARG A 170 -13.24 -9.86 2.58
C ARG A 170 -12.31 -9.14 3.56
N SER A 171 -12.84 -8.79 4.73
CA SER A 171 -12.06 -8.26 5.85
C SER A 171 -11.05 -9.26 6.44
N SER A 172 -11.13 -10.52 6.03
CA SER A 172 -10.19 -11.59 6.40
C SER A 172 -9.07 -11.80 5.37
N ASN A 173 -9.08 -11.06 4.26
CA ASN A 173 -7.91 -11.04 3.38
C ASN A 173 -6.75 -10.34 4.08
N GLY A 174 -5.55 -10.57 3.57
CA GLY A 174 -4.37 -9.88 4.01
C GLY A 174 -4.51 -8.37 3.98
N ALA A 175 -3.89 -7.69 4.95
CA ALA A 175 -3.99 -6.25 5.09
C ALA A 175 -3.30 -5.56 3.92
N TYR A 176 -2.03 -5.88 3.69
CA TYR A 176 -1.19 -5.18 2.72
C TYR A 176 -0.69 -6.10 1.61
N GLY A 177 -0.86 -5.71 0.34
CA GLY A 177 -0.37 -6.46 -0.82
C GLY A 177 1.13 -6.35 -1.01
N ILE A 178 1.57 -5.20 -1.52
CA ILE A 178 2.98 -4.82 -1.69
C ILE A 178 3.32 -3.84 -0.58
N TYR A 179 4.28 -4.18 0.29
CA TYR A 179 4.44 -3.51 1.57
C TYR A 179 5.91 -3.23 1.94
N PRO A 180 6.56 -2.23 1.31
CA PRO A 180 7.73 -1.57 1.89
C PRO A 180 7.35 -0.78 3.15
N VAL A 181 8.13 -0.97 4.21
CA VAL A 181 7.94 -0.24 5.47
C VAL A 181 9.24 0.08 6.16
N LYS A 182 9.37 1.27 6.76
CA LYS A 182 10.62 1.69 7.44
C LYS A 182 11.85 1.53 6.53
N SER A 183 11.67 1.77 5.24
CA SER A 183 12.68 1.47 4.22
C SER A 183 13.11 2.72 3.47
N GLN A 184 14.32 2.70 2.93
CA GLN A 184 14.89 3.80 2.17
C GLN A 184 15.18 3.38 0.73
N ASN A 185 15.16 4.34 -0.19
CA ASN A 185 15.45 4.13 -1.61
C ASN A 185 14.60 3.00 -2.22
N VAL A 186 13.28 3.23 -2.20
CA VAL A 186 12.27 2.22 -2.56
C VAL A 186 11.70 2.49 -3.96
N LEU A 187 11.80 1.51 -4.84
CA LEU A 187 11.17 1.51 -6.16
C LEU A 187 10.07 0.45 -6.23
N VAL A 188 8.84 0.87 -6.54
CA VAL A 188 7.73 -0.03 -6.88
C VAL A 188 7.24 0.28 -8.29
N GLU A 189 7.46 -0.63 -9.24
CA GLU A 189 7.08 -0.40 -10.63
C GLU A 189 6.44 -1.58 -11.36
N ASP A 190 5.59 -1.23 -12.33
CA ASP A 190 4.97 -2.17 -13.28
C ASP A 190 4.23 -3.34 -12.58
N SER A 191 3.70 -3.10 -11.38
CA SER A 191 3.17 -4.14 -10.49
C SER A 191 1.67 -4.02 -10.26
N GLU A 192 1.05 -5.09 -9.75
CA GLU A 192 -0.38 -5.20 -9.52
C GLU A 192 -0.69 -5.57 -8.07
N ALA A 193 -1.67 -4.93 -7.45
CA ALA A 193 -2.17 -5.33 -6.14
C ALA A 193 -3.69 -5.29 -6.06
N SER A 194 -4.31 -6.37 -5.59
CA SER A 194 -5.77 -6.45 -5.54
C SER A 194 -6.37 -7.24 -4.39
N ASN A 195 -7.55 -6.79 -3.98
CA ASN A 195 -8.39 -7.40 -2.95
C ASN A 195 -7.78 -7.44 -1.54
N ALA A 196 -6.80 -6.58 -1.24
CA ALA A 196 -6.27 -6.40 0.11
C ALA A 196 -7.34 -5.78 1.04
N SER A 197 -7.37 -6.20 2.30
CA SER A 197 -8.34 -5.71 3.30
C SER A 197 -8.00 -4.33 3.85
N ASP A 198 -6.79 -3.84 3.59
CA ASP A 198 -6.35 -2.51 3.92
C ASP A 198 -5.85 -1.83 2.63
N ALA A 199 -4.54 -1.80 2.38
CA ALA A 199 -3.96 -1.21 1.17
C ALA A 199 -3.45 -2.26 0.16
N GLY A 200 -3.76 -2.07 -1.12
CA GLY A 200 -3.18 -2.88 -2.18
C GLY A 200 -1.65 -2.72 -2.24
N LEU A 201 -1.21 -1.47 -2.34
CA LEU A 201 0.20 -1.08 -2.29
C LEU A 201 0.35 -0.08 -1.13
N TYR A 202 1.12 -0.46 -0.12
CA TYR A 202 1.37 0.34 1.07
C TYR A 202 2.84 0.74 1.12
N VAL A 203 3.12 2.03 1.11
CA VAL A 203 4.44 2.60 1.41
C VAL A 203 4.32 3.35 2.72
N GLY A 204 4.95 2.84 3.78
CA GLY A 204 4.85 3.48 5.08
C GLY A 204 6.18 3.70 5.76
N GLN A 205 6.33 4.85 6.43
CA GLN A 205 7.54 5.17 7.20
C GLN A 205 8.80 5.09 6.33
N CYS A 206 8.68 5.39 5.04
CA CYS A 206 9.78 5.28 4.08
C CYS A 206 10.42 6.63 3.78
N GLN A 207 11.60 6.60 3.16
CA GLN A 207 12.26 7.80 2.61
C GLN A 207 12.77 7.51 1.20
N HIS A 208 12.64 8.48 0.30
CA HIS A 208 13.08 8.38 -1.10
C HIS A 208 12.38 7.24 -1.84
N VAL A 209 11.15 7.49 -2.29
CA VAL A 209 10.27 6.47 -2.87
C VAL A 209 9.80 6.85 -4.27
N VAL A 210 9.90 5.91 -5.20
CA VAL A 210 9.27 6.01 -6.52
C VAL A 210 8.21 4.92 -6.66
N VAL A 211 6.97 5.30 -6.92
CA VAL A 211 5.86 4.38 -7.19
C VAL A 211 5.27 4.68 -8.56
N ARG A 212 5.51 3.82 -9.55
CA ARG A 212 5.12 4.12 -10.93
C ARG A 212 4.54 2.96 -11.73
N ARG A 213 3.60 3.28 -12.63
CA ARG A 213 3.01 2.31 -13.57
C ARG A 213 2.41 1.08 -12.90
N ASN A 214 1.91 1.23 -11.68
CA ASN A 214 1.25 0.15 -10.96
C ASN A 214 -0.26 0.18 -11.17
N THR A 215 -0.90 -0.97 -10.97
CA THR A 215 -2.36 -1.09 -11.00
C THR A 215 -2.89 -1.62 -9.67
N VAL A 216 -3.75 -0.85 -9.02
CA VAL A 216 -4.32 -1.19 -7.70
C VAL A 216 -5.84 -1.26 -7.80
N ARG A 217 -6.43 -2.44 -7.49
CA ARG A 217 -7.86 -2.70 -7.71
C ARG A 217 -8.56 -3.47 -6.60
N GLY A 218 -9.79 -3.06 -6.27
CA GLY A 218 -10.66 -3.82 -5.36
C GLY A 218 -10.17 -3.87 -3.91
N ASN A 219 -9.25 -2.99 -3.53
CA ASN A 219 -8.73 -2.85 -2.17
C ASN A 219 -9.60 -1.86 -1.35
N VAL A 220 -9.31 -1.69 -0.06
CA VAL A 220 -9.83 -0.53 0.68
C VAL A 220 -9.11 0.71 0.21
N ALA A 221 -7.84 0.90 0.56
CA ALA A 221 -6.97 1.87 -0.10
C ALA A 221 -6.31 1.22 -1.32
N GLY A 222 -6.39 1.85 -2.49
CA GLY A 222 -5.67 1.36 -3.67
C GLY A 222 -4.16 1.43 -3.44
N LEU A 223 -3.67 2.65 -3.24
CA LEU A 223 -2.27 2.98 -2.97
C LEU A 223 -2.21 3.90 -1.76
N GLU A 224 -1.34 3.58 -0.81
CA GLU A 224 -1.13 4.36 0.41
C GLU A 224 0.32 4.85 0.53
N ILE A 225 0.48 6.14 0.81
CA ILE A 225 1.71 6.78 1.24
C ILE A 225 1.51 7.25 2.68
N GLU A 226 2.04 6.51 3.65
CA GLU A 226 1.90 6.74 5.09
C GLU A 226 3.21 7.25 5.69
N ASN A 227 3.20 8.37 6.42
CA ASN A 227 4.35 8.87 7.19
C ASN A 227 5.68 8.79 6.41
N THR A 228 5.68 9.20 5.14
CA THR A 228 6.79 8.96 4.20
C THR A 228 7.36 10.28 3.71
N GLN A 229 8.69 10.35 3.57
CA GLN A 229 9.40 11.53 3.07
C GLN A 229 9.89 11.31 1.65
N TYR A 230 9.71 12.29 0.78
CA TYR A 230 10.26 12.31 -0.59
C TYR A 230 9.72 11.18 -1.46
N ALA A 231 8.46 11.31 -1.91
CA ALA A 231 7.81 10.31 -2.74
C ALA A 231 7.34 10.88 -4.09
N ASP A 232 7.67 10.20 -5.20
CA ASP A 232 7.10 10.48 -6.54
C ASP A 232 6.21 9.32 -6.99
N VAL A 233 4.91 9.59 -7.08
CA VAL A 233 3.84 8.63 -7.34
C VAL A 233 3.17 8.98 -8.66
N TYR A 234 3.48 8.23 -9.72
CA TYR A 234 3.04 8.61 -11.06
C TYR A 234 2.69 7.49 -12.02
N GLU A 235 1.85 7.80 -13.00
CA GLU A 235 1.39 6.84 -14.03
C GLU A 235 0.73 5.58 -13.43
N ASN A 236 0.23 5.65 -12.19
CA ASN A 236 -0.48 4.54 -11.57
C ASN A 236 -1.96 4.56 -11.97
N HIS A 237 -2.59 3.39 -11.94
CA HIS A 237 -4.02 3.20 -12.20
C HIS A 237 -4.71 2.65 -10.96
N ALA A 238 -5.48 3.50 -10.27
CA ALA A 238 -6.27 3.15 -9.10
C ALA A 238 -7.75 3.04 -9.49
N GLU A 239 -8.30 1.83 -9.45
CA GLU A 239 -9.63 1.54 -9.97
C GLU A 239 -10.45 0.62 -9.05
N ASN A 240 -11.73 0.95 -8.82
CA ASN A 240 -12.68 0.12 -8.05
C ASN A 240 -12.24 -0.21 -6.61
N ASN A 241 -11.36 0.60 -6.02
CA ASN A 241 -11.05 0.53 -4.58
C ASN A 241 -12.14 1.25 -3.77
N THR A 242 -12.02 1.27 -2.43
CA THR A 242 -12.85 2.17 -1.60
C THR A 242 -12.34 3.61 -1.70
N GLY A 243 -11.03 3.79 -1.53
CA GLY A 243 -10.28 5.01 -1.80
C GLY A 243 -9.20 4.74 -2.85
N GLY A 244 -8.98 5.68 -3.78
CA GLY A 244 -8.01 5.51 -4.86
C GLY A 244 -6.55 5.57 -4.37
N ILE A 245 -6.04 6.77 -4.13
CA ILE A 245 -4.68 7.02 -3.64
C ILE A 245 -4.74 7.88 -2.38
N VAL A 246 -4.18 7.40 -1.28
CA VAL A 246 -4.20 8.11 0.01
C VAL A 246 -2.79 8.55 0.39
N VAL A 247 -2.69 9.72 0.99
CA VAL A 247 -1.45 10.30 1.53
C VAL A 247 -1.77 10.76 2.93
N PHE A 248 -1.26 10.09 3.95
CA PHE A 248 -1.51 10.54 5.31
C PHE A 248 -0.34 10.36 6.26
N ASP A 249 -0.33 11.19 7.30
CA ASP A 249 0.41 10.90 8.52
C ASP A 249 -0.56 10.37 9.58
N LEU A 250 -0.16 9.31 10.25
CA LEU A 250 -0.84 8.78 11.43
C LEU A 250 -0.16 9.24 12.72
N PRO A 251 -0.92 9.38 13.81
CA PRO A 251 -0.38 9.74 15.11
C PRO A 251 0.60 8.70 15.64
N GLY A 252 1.61 9.13 16.39
CA GLY A 252 2.55 8.23 17.07
C GLY A 252 3.74 7.74 16.24
N ASN A 253 3.80 8.05 14.94
CA ASN A 253 4.91 7.68 14.07
C ASN A 253 6.07 8.67 14.13
N PRO A 254 7.34 8.20 14.15
CA PRO A 254 8.51 9.08 14.24
C PRO A 254 8.82 9.85 12.95
N ILE A 255 8.29 9.42 11.81
CA ILE A 255 8.50 10.11 10.54
C ILE A 255 7.29 10.99 10.27
N VAL A 256 7.53 12.29 10.09
CA VAL A 256 6.53 13.24 9.61
C VAL A 256 6.65 13.31 8.10
N GLY A 257 5.54 13.08 7.40
CA GLY A 257 5.48 13.02 5.95
C GLY A 257 5.72 14.39 5.33
N ARG A 258 6.54 14.41 4.27
CA ARG A 258 6.86 15.60 3.50
C ARG A 258 7.21 15.28 2.07
N ASP A 259 7.01 16.26 1.20
CA ASP A 259 7.50 16.26 -0.17
C ASP A 259 6.99 15.05 -0.98
N VAL A 260 5.66 14.99 -1.15
CA VAL A 260 4.97 13.92 -1.86
C VAL A 260 4.36 14.47 -3.16
N ARG A 261 4.73 13.90 -4.30
CA ARG A 261 4.21 14.28 -5.62
C ARG A 261 3.35 13.17 -6.21
N LEU A 262 2.06 13.43 -6.38
CA LEU A 262 1.08 12.57 -7.05
C LEU A 262 0.81 13.16 -8.42
N ARG A 263 1.31 12.53 -9.48
CA ARG A 263 1.14 13.07 -10.83
C ARG A 263 0.79 12.06 -11.90
N ASP A 264 0.04 12.50 -12.90
CA ASP A 264 -0.24 11.71 -14.11
C ASP A 264 -0.89 10.34 -13.79
N ASN A 265 -1.59 10.23 -12.66
CA ASN A 265 -2.30 9.01 -12.26
C ASN A 265 -3.73 9.00 -12.83
N VAL A 266 -4.27 7.80 -12.99
CA VAL A 266 -5.67 7.56 -13.38
C VAL A 266 -6.41 6.98 -12.18
N ILE A 267 -7.38 7.73 -11.64
CA ILE A 267 -8.05 7.44 -10.36
C ILE A 267 -9.55 7.40 -10.59
N ILE A 268 -10.07 6.21 -10.88
CA ILE A 268 -11.41 6.07 -11.47
C ILE A 268 -12.29 5.06 -10.72
N ARG A 269 -13.57 5.38 -10.57
CA ARG A 269 -14.60 4.49 -10.01
C ARG A 269 -14.21 3.87 -8.67
N ASN A 270 -13.47 4.57 -7.81
CA ASN A 270 -13.09 4.06 -6.48
C ASN A 270 -14.30 4.11 -5.53
N ASN A 271 -15.29 3.26 -5.80
CA ASN A 271 -16.60 3.20 -5.17
C ASN A 271 -16.85 1.87 -4.43
N GLY A 272 -15.81 1.07 -4.25
CA GLY A 272 -15.87 -0.19 -3.53
C GLY A 272 -16.33 0.05 -2.09
N ARG A 273 -17.12 -0.89 -1.54
CA ARG A 273 -17.50 -0.84 -0.13
C ARG A 273 -16.24 -0.90 0.73
N ASN A 274 -16.16 -0.12 1.80
CA ASN A 274 -15.09 -0.27 2.79
C ASN A 274 -15.25 -1.61 3.53
N PHE A 275 -14.19 -2.43 3.54
CA PHE A 275 -14.17 -3.73 4.21
C PHE A 275 -12.96 -3.89 5.13
N ALA A 276 -12.33 -2.78 5.52
CA ALA A 276 -11.22 -2.79 6.46
C ALA A 276 -11.67 -3.37 7.82
N PRO A 277 -10.81 -4.15 8.48
CA PRO A 277 -11.11 -4.67 9.81
C PRO A 277 -11.06 -3.60 10.91
N GLY A 278 -10.48 -2.42 10.63
CA GLY A 278 -10.39 -1.26 11.53
C GLY A 278 -9.32 -0.27 11.07
N GLY A 279 -8.85 0.60 11.98
CA GLY A 279 -7.81 1.59 11.73
C GLY A 279 -8.29 2.82 10.96
N THR A 280 -7.39 3.74 10.64
CA THR A 280 -7.74 4.99 9.93
C THR A 280 -8.36 4.73 8.56
N VAL A 281 -7.91 3.69 7.86
CA VAL A 281 -8.46 3.32 6.54
C VAL A 281 -9.94 2.90 6.59
N SER A 282 -10.45 2.44 7.73
CA SER A 282 -11.88 2.13 7.88
C SER A 282 -12.77 3.38 7.86
N GLU A 283 -12.17 4.56 8.06
CA GLU A 283 -12.86 5.85 8.02
C GLU A 283 -12.87 6.49 6.62
N ILE A 284 -12.20 5.88 5.63
CA ILE A 284 -12.23 6.35 4.24
C ILE A 284 -13.60 6.03 3.63
N PRO A 285 -14.38 7.03 3.20
CA PRO A 285 -15.66 6.78 2.55
C PRO A 285 -15.45 6.11 1.19
N PRO A 286 -16.24 5.08 0.86
CA PRO A 286 -16.43 4.62 -0.51
C PRO A 286 -16.71 5.79 -1.45
N GLY A 287 -15.96 5.88 -2.55
CA GLY A 287 -16.12 6.97 -3.51
C GLY A 287 -15.03 8.04 -3.43
N THR A 288 -13.97 7.81 -2.66
CA THR A 288 -12.88 8.77 -2.49
C THR A 288 -11.81 8.56 -3.56
N GLY A 289 -11.48 9.59 -4.35
CA GLY A 289 -10.39 9.55 -5.32
C GLY A 289 -9.03 9.62 -4.62
N THR A 290 -8.71 10.79 -4.08
CA THR A 290 -7.51 11.07 -3.31
C THR A 290 -7.85 11.65 -1.95
N PHE A 291 -7.14 11.18 -0.92
CA PHE A 291 -7.33 11.63 0.45
C PHE A 291 -5.97 12.04 1.02
N VAL A 292 -5.77 13.35 1.22
CA VAL A 292 -4.58 13.92 1.83
C VAL A 292 -4.91 14.29 3.26
N MET A 293 -4.27 13.66 4.24
CA MET A 293 -4.53 13.90 5.65
C MET A 293 -3.26 14.14 6.45
N ALA A 294 -3.23 15.22 7.22
CA ALA A 294 -2.15 15.52 8.15
C ALA A 294 -0.74 15.48 7.53
N SER A 295 -0.58 15.71 6.23
CA SER A 295 0.71 15.63 5.53
C SER A 295 1.20 17.01 5.07
N ARG A 296 2.48 17.14 4.72
CA ARG A 296 3.06 18.43 4.28
C ARG A 296 3.69 18.38 2.91
N ARG A 297 3.69 19.53 2.22
CA ARG A 297 4.37 19.70 0.92
C ARG A 297 3.92 18.61 -0.06
N VAL A 298 2.61 18.55 -0.31
CA VAL A 298 2.02 17.56 -1.21
C VAL A 298 1.57 18.23 -2.50
N MET A 299 1.95 17.66 -3.64
CA MET A 299 1.50 18.10 -4.96
C MET A 299 0.63 17.03 -5.61
N VAL A 300 -0.66 17.31 -5.78
CA VAL A 300 -1.61 16.50 -6.54
C VAL A 300 -1.82 17.16 -7.90
N VAL A 301 -1.09 16.71 -8.92
CA VAL A 301 -0.99 17.42 -10.20
C VAL A 301 -1.24 16.56 -11.44
N ASN A 302 -1.97 17.08 -12.42
CA ASN A 302 -2.19 16.41 -13.72
C ASN A 302 -2.79 14.99 -13.63
N ASN A 303 -3.50 14.66 -12.55
CA ASN A 303 -4.19 13.38 -12.44
C ASN A 303 -5.56 13.45 -13.13
N ARG A 304 -6.06 12.29 -13.57
CA ARG A 304 -7.42 12.14 -14.07
C ARG A 304 -8.29 11.46 -13.03
N TYR A 305 -9.32 12.16 -12.58
CA TYR A 305 -10.36 11.64 -11.72
C TYR A 305 -11.63 11.41 -12.53
N GLU A 306 -12.25 10.25 -12.37
CA GLU A 306 -13.47 9.91 -13.09
C GLU A 306 -14.39 9.01 -12.26
N GLU A 307 -15.64 9.43 -12.09
CA GLU A 307 -16.69 8.63 -11.46
C GLU A 307 -16.37 8.16 -10.02
N ASN A 308 -15.63 8.94 -9.24
CA ASN A 308 -15.53 8.74 -7.79
C ASN A 308 -16.75 9.37 -7.12
N ASN A 309 -17.47 8.60 -6.31
CA ASN A 309 -18.82 8.98 -5.88
C ASN A 309 -18.92 9.93 -4.69
N ALA A 310 -17.90 9.95 -3.83
CA ALA A 310 -17.92 10.70 -2.58
C ALA A 310 -17.14 11.99 -2.68
N VAL A 311 -15.92 11.99 -3.22
CA VAL A 311 -15.08 13.18 -3.44
C VAL A 311 -13.89 12.80 -4.31
N ASP A 312 -13.49 13.68 -5.24
CA ASP A 312 -12.29 13.42 -6.04
C ASP A 312 -11.01 13.66 -5.23
N ILE A 313 -10.91 14.80 -4.54
CA ILE A 313 -9.75 15.14 -3.70
C ILE A 313 -10.24 15.73 -2.38
N ALA A 314 -9.95 15.07 -1.27
CA ALA A 314 -10.13 15.61 0.07
C ALA A 314 -8.76 15.98 0.67
N VAL A 315 -8.62 17.21 1.13
CA VAL A 315 -7.48 17.68 1.92
C VAL A 315 -8.01 17.96 3.31
N ILE A 316 -7.70 17.08 4.26
CA ILE A 316 -8.25 17.16 5.60
C ILE A 316 -7.17 17.18 6.70
N SER A 317 -7.45 17.80 7.83
CA SER A 317 -6.67 17.67 9.05
C SER A 317 -6.85 16.28 9.64
N GLY A 318 -5.79 15.79 10.28
CA GLY A 318 -5.85 14.59 11.09
C GLY A 318 -6.92 14.64 12.19
N MET A 319 -7.25 15.84 12.67
CA MET A 319 -8.28 16.05 13.69
C MET A 319 -9.70 15.69 13.26
N ILE A 320 -9.96 15.56 11.96
CA ILE A 320 -11.25 15.09 11.46
C ILE A 320 -11.45 13.59 11.77
N VAL A 321 -10.36 12.81 11.79
CA VAL A 321 -10.38 11.36 12.02
C VAL A 321 -10.03 11.03 13.47
N GLU A 322 -9.02 11.70 14.04
CA GLU A 322 -8.62 11.57 15.45
C GLU A 322 -8.68 12.95 16.12
N PRO A 323 -9.80 13.30 16.77
CA PRO A 323 -10.05 14.65 17.27
C PRO A 323 -9.26 15.03 18.52
N LEU A 324 -8.56 14.09 19.16
CA LEU A 324 -7.78 14.35 20.37
C LEU A 324 -6.37 14.88 20.01
N PRO A 325 -6.07 16.18 20.23
CA PRO A 325 -4.79 16.75 19.83
C PRO A 325 -3.58 16.09 20.51
N GLU A 326 -3.75 15.57 21.73
CA GLU A 326 -2.70 14.86 22.46
C GLU A 326 -2.22 13.59 21.76
N ASN A 327 -3.06 12.95 20.93
CA ASN A 327 -2.68 11.77 20.17
C ASN A 327 -1.73 12.13 19.02
N TRP A 328 -1.78 13.39 18.56
CA TRP A 328 -0.90 13.92 17.52
C TRP A 328 0.40 14.50 18.08
N GLU A 329 0.64 14.43 19.40
CA GLU A 329 1.89 14.89 19.99
C GLU A 329 3.03 13.87 19.86
N LEU A 330 4.19 14.34 19.40
CA LEU A 330 5.40 13.53 19.26
C LEU A 330 6.60 14.21 19.94
N PRO A 331 7.38 13.50 20.77
CA PRO A 331 8.63 14.02 21.27
C PRO A 331 9.58 14.34 20.12
N THR A 332 10.12 15.55 20.09
CA THR A 332 11.05 15.98 19.05
C THR A 332 12.26 15.06 18.94
N ALA A 333 12.70 14.47 20.06
CA ALA A 333 13.82 13.53 20.12
C ALA A 333 13.55 12.18 19.43
N MET A 334 12.29 11.86 19.12
CA MET A 334 11.90 10.63 18.42
C MET A 334 11.79 10.82 16.90
N LEU A 335 11.82 12.07 16.43
CA LEU A 335 11.61 12.36 15.01
C LEU A 335 12.77 11.82 14.17
N VAL A 336 12.42 11.24 13.02
CA VAL A 336 13.35 10.67 12.05
C VAL A 336 13.23 11.42 10.73
N GLY A 337 14.38 11.65 10.09
CA GLY A 337 14.46 12.40 8.84
C GLY A 337 14.52 13.90 9.04
N ASP A 338 14.25 14.63 7.95
CA ASP A 338 14.24 16.09 7.96
C ASP A 338 12.82 16.60 8.24
N TRP A 339 12.69 17.52 9.18
CA TRP A 339 11.42 18.06 9.66
C TRP A 339 11.51 19.49 10.18
N ASP A 340 12.72 20.03 10.40
CA ASP A 340 12.96 21.30 11.09
C ASP A 340 12.34 22.51 10.35
N ASP A 341 12.21 22.43 9.03
CA ASP A 341 11.65 23.47 8.17
C ASP A 341 10.14 23.33 7.90
N LEU A 342 9.50 22.28 8.42
CA LEU A 342 8.07 22.00 8.20
C LEU A 342 7.15 22.93 9.02
N GLY A 343 7.70 23.77 9.89
CA GLY A 343 6.92 24.71 10.69
C GLY A 343 5.90 24.03 11.61
N LEU A 344 6.20 22.81 12.07
CA LEU A 344 5.34 22.04 12.98
C LEU A 344 5.02 22.84 14.24
N LEU A 345 3.79 22.73 14.71
CA LEU A 345 3.34 23.43 15.91
C LEU A 345 3.96 22.78 17.15
N GLU A 346 4.35 23.58 18.15
CA GLU A 346 4.75 23.05 19.46
C GLU A 346 3.56 22.31 20.10
N GLY A 347 3.83 21.15 20.71
CA GLY A 347 2.83 20.42 21.49
C GLY A 347 2.60 21.06 22.85
N ALA A 348 1.55 20.62 23.56
CA ALA A 348 1.27 21.09 24.91
C ALA A 348 2.33 20.64 25.92
N THR A 349 3.02 19.53 25.63
CA THR A 349 4.15 19.04 26.42
C THR A 349 5.46 19.69 25.98
N PRO A 350 6.28 20.27 26.88
CA PRO A 350 7.57 20.84 26.48
C PRO A 350 8.48 19.81 25.79
N GLY A 351 9.00 20.16 24.61
CA GLY A 351 9.84 19.28 23.80
C GLY A 351 9.07 18.28 22.91
N THR A 352 7.76 18.51 22.70
CA THR A 352 6.96 17.82 21.69
C THR A 352 6.54 18.77 20.57
N ILE A 353 6.21 18.20 19.42
CA ILE A 353 5.49 18.86 18.32
C ILE A 353 4.13 18.21 18.13
N THR A 354 3.26 18.83 17.33
CA THR A 354 2.05 18.19 16.82
C THR A 354 1.99 18.20 15.30
N ASN A 355 1.53 17.08 14.72
CA ASN A 355 1.54 16.84 13.27
C ASN A 355 0.16 16.57 12.65
N PHE A 356 -0.95 17.10 13.21
CA PHE A 356 -2.29 16.91 12.63
C PHE A 356 -2.59 17.74 11.36
N ARG A 357 -1.85 18.83 11.10
CA ARG A 357 -2.20 19.77 10.01
C ARG A 357 -1.89 19.20 8.63
N SER A 358 -2.81 19.36 7.67
CA SER A 358 -2.48 19.30 6.24
C SER A 358 -1.98 20.68 5.79
N GLU A 359 -0.72 20.77 5.36
CA GLU A 359 -0.06 22.07 5.15
C GLU A 359 0.79 22.08 3.87
N ASN A 360 0.74 23.21 3.15
CA ASN A 360 1.44 23.44 1.89
C ASN A 360 1.07 22.38 0.83
N ILE A 361 -0.22 22.36 0.46
CA ILE A 361 -0.80 21.38 -0.46
C ILE A 361 -1.18 22.07 -1.76
N VAL A 362 -0.73 21.54 -2.90
CA VAL A 362 -1.06 22.04 -4.23
C VAL A 362 -1.90 21.02 -4.98
N VAL A 363 -3.09 21.43 -5.42
CA VAL A 363 -3.99 20.67 -6.27
C VAL A 363 -4.13 21.41 -7.60
N SER A 364 -3.39 20.96 -8.62
CA SER A 364 -3.30 21.71 -9.87
C SER A 364 -3.28 20.89 -11.15
N GLY A 365 -3.98 21.36 -12.19
CA GLY A 365 -3.95 20.73 -13.52
C GLY A 365 -4.67 19.39 -13.59
N ASN A 366 -5.41 18.98 -12.56
CA ASN A 366 -6.17 17.73 -12.56
C ASN A 366 -7.40 17.85 -13.46
N MET A 367 -7.83 16.72 -14.02
CA MET A 367 -9.05 16.62 -14.82
C MET A 367 -10.11 15.88 -14.01
N HIS A 368 -11.28 16.51 -13.86
CA HIS A 368 -12.42 15.94 -13.16
C HIS A 368 -13.53 15.58 -14.16
N VAL A 369 -14.00 14.34 -14.11
CA VAL A 369 -15.02 13.81 -15.02
C VAL A 369 -16.11 13.11 -14.21
N ASN A 370 -17.34 13.61 -14.32
CA ASN A 370 -18.52 13.01 -13.68
C ASN A 370 -18.35 12.72 -12.18
N PRO A 371 -18.08 13.74 -11.33
CA PRO A 371 -18.08 13.52 -9.89
C PRO A 371 -19.44 12.96 -9.45
N GLY A 372 -19.44 11.94 -8.59
CA GLY A 372 -20.69 11.36 -8.11
C GLY A 372 -21.27 12.09 -6.90
N SER A 373 -22.34 11.54 -6.35
CA SER A 373 -23.09 12.10 -5.22
C SER A 373 -23.63 11.02 -4.26
N ARG A 374 -22.84 9.95 -4.06
CA ARG A 374 -23.25 8.84 -3.18
C ARG A 374 -22.31 8.71 -2.00
N TYR A 375 -22.91 8.76 -0.81
CA TYR A 375 -22.20 8.75 0.45
C TYR A 375 -22.53 7.49 1.25
N ASP A 376 -21.52 6.92 1.91
CA ASP A 376 -21.73 5.86 2.88
C ASP A 376 -22.06 6.49 4.24
N LEU A 377 -23.29 6.30 4.69
CA LEU A 377 -23.78 6.85 5.97
C LEU A 377 -23.34 6.03 7.19
N THR A 378 -22.58 4.94 7.00
CA THR A 378 -22.06 4.12 8.10
C THR A 378 -20.73 4.63 8.67
N ILE A 379 -20.06 5.55 7.96
CA ILE A 379 -18.76 6.12 8.31
C ILE A 379 -18.93 7.62 8.60
N GLN A 380 -18.21 8.14 9.60
CA GLN A 380 -18.39 9.54 10.05
C GLN A 380 -18.12 10.56 8.94
N PHE A 381 -17.05 10.39 8.17
CA PHE A 381 -16.75 11.32 7.07
C PHE A 381 -17.81 11.23 5.96
N GLY A 382 -18.35 10.05 5.66
CA GLY A 382 -19.47 9.90 4.72
C GLY A 382 -20.77 10.53 5.22
N GLN A 383 -21.03 10.50 6.54
CA GLN A 383 -22.14 11.24 7.15
C GLN A 383 -21.94 12.75 7.03
N LEU A 384 -20.72 13.25 7.23
CA LEU A 384 -20.40 14.66 7.04
C LEU A 384 -20.69 15.11 5.61
N LEU A 385 -20.21 14.37 4.61
CA LEU A 385 -20.47 14.68 3.20
C LEU A 385 -21.98 14.71 2.90
N ALA A 386 -22.73 13.73 3.41
CA ALA A 386 -24.18 13.69 3.23
C ALA A 386 -24.91 14.87 3.89
N VAL A 387 -24.40 15.37 5.02
CA VAL A 387 -24.97 16.55 5.70
C VAL A 387 -24.66 17.83 4.93
N LEU A 388 -23.45 17.96 4.38
CA LEU A 388 -23.03 19.16 3.65
C LEU A 388 -23.69 19.27 2.27
N TYR A 389 -23.78 18.15 1.54
CA TYR A 389 -24.20 18.15 0.13
C TYR A 389 -25.59 17.54 -0.11
N GLY A 390 -26.14 16.80 0.85
CA GLY A 390 -27.42 16.11 0.67
C GLY A 390 -27.36 15.07 -0.46
N SER A 391 -27.97 15.40 -1.61
CA SER A 391 -27.96 14.58 -2.83
C SER A 391 -27.16 15.18 -3.97
N ASP A 392 -26.62 16.38 -3.78
CA ASP A 392 -25.87 17.10 -4.78
C ASP A 392 -24.46 16.49 -4.91
N PRO A 393 -23.81 16.55 -6.07
CA PRO A 393 -22.42 16.13 -6.20
C PRO A 393 -21.51 16.95 -5.29
N THR A 394 -20.49 16.30 -4.74
CA THR A 394 -19.45 17.04 -4.00
C THR A 394 -18.62 17.88 -4.91
N ASP A 395 -18.08 18.96 -4.35
CA ASP A 395 -17.03 19.70 -5.02
C ASP A 395 -15.81 18.81 -5.28
N SER A 396 -15.12 19.07 -6.41
CA SER A 396 -13.98 18.25 -6.85
C SER A 396 -12.85 18.24 -5.83
N VAL A 397 -12.62 19.39 -5.19
CA VAL A 397 -11.64 19.58 -4.13
C VAL A 397 -12.35 20.04 -2.87
N LEU A 398 -12.23 19.27 -1.80
CA LEU A 398 -12.78 19.59 -0.49
C LEU A 398 -11.64 19.82 0.50
N TYR A 399 -11.65 20.96 1.18
CA TYR A 399 -10.63 21.35 2.14
C TYR A 399 -11.22 21.64 3.53
N ASP A 400 -10.65 21.10 4.61
CA ASP A 400 -11.02 21.50 5.96
C ASP A 400 -10.15 22.65 6.48
N THR A 401 -10.73 23.65 7.14
CA THR A 401 -9.97 24.84 7.54
C THR A 401 -9.39 24.75 8.95
N ILE A 402 -9.13 23.55 9.48
CA ILE A 402 -8.50 23.41 10.80
C ILE A 402 -7.07 23.98 10.72
N GLY A 403 -6.75 24.92 11.61
CA GLY A 403 -5.48 25.65 11.59
C GLY A 403 -5.51 26.98 10.83
N GLU A 404 -6.61 27.32 10.16
CA GLU A 404 -6.83 28.65 9.56
C GLU A 404 -7.27 29.67 10.61
N SER A 405 -6.71 30.89 10.57
CA SER A 405 -7.06 31.98 11.49
C SER A 405 -8.40 32.65 11.19
N MET A 406 -8.87 32.57 9.94
CA MET A 406 -10.12 33.21 9.50
C MET A 406 -10.91 32.28 8.59
N PHE A 407 -12.21 32.15 8.88
CA PHE A 407 -13.17 31.43 8.05
C PHE A 407 -14.42 32.29 7.80
N ASP A 408 -14.86 32.35 6.55
CA ASP A 408 -16.11 33.02 6.13
C ASP A 408 -16.77 32.17 5.03
N GLU A 409 -17.98 31.70 5.31
CA GLU A 409 -18.72 30.79 4.43
C GLU A 409 -19.25 31.45 3.14
N ASN A 410 -19.28 32.79 3.07
CA ASN A 410 -19.91 33.53 1.97
C ASN A 410 -18.93 34.38 1.17
N VAL A 411 -17.85 34.85 1.81
CA VAL A 411 -16.91 35.83 1.24
C VAL A 411 -15.51 35.19 1.19
N PRO A 412 -15.12 34.59 0.05
CA PRO A 412 -13.83 33.91 -0.09
C PRO A 412 -12.64 34.74 0.38
N ALA A 413 -12.60 36.02 0.01
CA ALA A 413 -11.53 36.96 0.34
C ALA A 413 -11.37 37.27 1.85
N ASN A 414 -12.34 36.90 2.69
CA ASN A 414 -12.25 37.02 4.14
C ASN A 414 -11.56 35.80 4.79
N ASN A 415 -11.37 34.70 4.06
CA ASN A 415 -10.71 33.51 4.57
C ASN A 415 -9.18 33.72 4.60
N SER A 416 -8.51 33.10 5.55
CA SER A 416 -7.04 32.99 5.56
C SER A 416 -6.56 31.85 4.66
N ASN A 417 -5.25 31.77 4.47
CA ASN A 417 -4.60 30.63 3.83
C ASN A 417 -3.27 30.32 4.56
N ASP A 418 -3.40 30.19 5.88
CA ASP A 418 -2.29 29.96 6.81
C ASP A 418 -1.69 28.57 6.60
N ASN A 419 -2.51 27.58 6.22
CA ASN A 419 -2.05 26.25 5.83
C ASN A 419 -1.50 26.17 4.40
N HIS A 420 -1.50 27.27 3.64
CA HIS A 420 -0.93 27.35 2.29
C HIS A 420 -1.49 26.32 1.30
N ILE A 421 -2.82 26.26 1.20
CA ILE A 421 -3.54 25.44 0.24
C ILE A 421 -3.66 26.18 -1.10
N CYS A 422 -3.32 25.48 -2.17
CA CYS A 422 -3.34 25.98 -3.53
C CYS A 422 -4.21 25.10 -4.40
N VAL A 423 -5.22 25.70 -5.05
CA VAL A 423 -6.11 25.03 -5.99
C VAL A 423 -6.19 25.87 -7.26
N GLY A 424 -5.69 25.33 -8.38
CA GLY A 424 -5.61 26.11 -9.61
C GLY A 424 -5.44 25.27 -10.87
N GLY A 425 -5.91 25.77 -12.02
CA GLY A 425 -5.69 25.11 -13.32
C GLY A 425 -6.39 23.76 -13.52
N ASN A 426 -7.26 23.33 -12.59
CA ASN A 426 -8.03 22.09 -12.73
C ASN A 426 -9.10 22.23 -13.82
N THR A 427 -9.30 21.19 -14.64
CA THR A 427 -10.34 21.13 -15.68
C THR A 427 -11.62 20.55 -15.09
N ASN A 428 -12.73 21.29 -15.22
CA ASN A 428 -14.01 21.00 -14.55
C ASN A 428 -13.90 20.91 -13.01
N GLY A 429 -12.86 21.50 -12.42
CA GLY A 429 -12.67 21.48 -10.98
C GLY A 429 -13.55 22.52 -10.30
N THR A 430 -14.21 22.11 -9.23
CA THR A 430 -14.86 23.00 -8.25
C THR A 430 -14.17 22.86 -6.90
N PHE A 431 -14.39 23.83 -6.01
CA PHE A 431 -13.71 23.89 -4.72
C PHE A 431 -14.70 24.21 -3.60
N ALA A 432 -14.56 23.53 -2.47
CA ALA A 432 -15.23 23.88 -1.25
C ALA A 432 -14.27 23.83 -0.06
N SER A 433 -14.55 24.67 0.93
CA SER A 433 -13.89 24.58 2.24
C SER A 433 -14.89 24.64 3.38
N PHE A 434 -14.59 23.93 4.46
CA PHE A 434 -15.46 23.87 5.65
C PHE A 434 -14.65 24.00 6.93
N ASN A 435 -15.22 24.65 7.94
CA ASN A 435 -14.62 24.67 9.27
C ASN A 435 -14.85 23.33 9.97
N GLY A 436 -13.80 22.49 10.01
CA GLY A 436 -13.85 21.16 10.59
C GLY A 436 -14.25 21.15 12.07
N GLU A 437 -13.73 22.07 12.88
CA GLU A 437 -14.08 22.19 14.30
C GLU A 437 -15.58 22.50 14.48
N ALA A 438 -16.11 23.42 13.65
CA ALA A 438 -17.52 23.76 13.66
C ALA A 438 -18.40 22.58 13.22
N GLN A 439 -17.97 21.79 12.23
CA GLN A 439 -18.69 20.58 11.82
C GLN A 439 -18.70 19.51 12.92
N LEU A 440 -17.60 19.34 13.65
CA LEU A 440 -17.52 18.40 14.77
C LEU A 440 -18.45 18.81 15.93
N MET A 441 -18.61 20.12 16.16
CA MET A 441 -19.50 20.63 17.22
C MET A 441 -20.97 20.72 16.80
N SER A 442 -21.24 21.13 15.57
CA SER A 442 -22.57 21.33 15.00
C SER A 442 -22.57 20.91 13.52
N PRO A 443 -22.78 19.61 13.23
CA PRO A 443 -22.83 19.10 11.87
C PRO A 443 -23.84 19.85 11.00
N GLY A 444 -23.43 20.23 9.79
CA GLY A 444 -24.23 21.08 8.89
C GLY A 444 -24.03 22.57 9.14
N SER A 445 -22.96 22.93 9.84
CA SER A 445 -22.52 24.32 9.89
C SER A 445 -22.26 24.83 8.46
N PRO A 446 -22.47 26.13 8.18
CA PRO A 446 -22.22 26.68 6.86
C PRO A 446 -20.79 26.41 6.37
N PHE A 447 -20.65 26.25 5.07
CA PHE A 447 -19.38 25.99 4.41
C PHE A 447 -19.28 26.79 3.10
N LEU A 448 -18.05 27.05 2.67
CA LEU A 448 -17.78 27.82 1.46
C LEU A 448 -17.82 26.88 0.25
N GLN A 449 -18.52 27.30 -0.81
CA GLN A 449 -18.55 26.59 -2.10
C GLN A 449 -18.27 27.55 -3.26
N LEU A 450 -17.37 27.13 -4.13
CA LEU A 450 -16.92 27.90 -5.30
C LEU A 450 -16.97 27.00 -6.54
N ALA A 451 -18.01 27.22 -7.35
CA ALA A 451 -18.25 26.44 -8.55
C ALA A 451 -17.26 26.75 -9.70
N THR A 452 -16.60 27.92 -9.68
CA THR A 452 -15.66 28.33 -10.72
C THR A 452 -14.54 29.17 -10.14
N ALA A 453 -13.31 28.97 -10.61
CA ALA A 453 -12.19 29.84 -10.31
C ALA A 453 -12.48 31.30 -10.75
N PRO A 454 -11.93 32.33 -10.09
CA PRO A 454 -10.94 32.26 -9.00
C PRO A 454 -11.50 31.82 -7.63
N PHE A 455 -10.73 30.99 -6.92
CA PHE A 455 -10.88 30.46 -5.56
C PHE A 455 -10.13 31.24 -4.46
N ALA A 456 -9.87 32.54 -4.65
CA ALA A 456 -9.05 33.34 -3.75
C ALA A 456 -9.52 33.22 -2.28
N PRO A 457 -8.61 33.04 -1.30
CA PRO A 457 -7.14 33.15 -1.40
C PRO A 457 -6.41 31.90 -1.87
N PHE A 458 -7.11 30.83 -2.26
CA PHE A 458 -6.52 29.53 -2.61
C PHE A 458 -6.06 29.43 -4.08
N ASP A 459 -6.22 30.50 -4.88
CA ASP A 459 -5.80 30.54 -6.29
C ASP A 459 -4.28 30.56 -6.47
N CYS A 460 -3.65 29.40 -6.37
CA CYS A 460 -2.24 29.24 -6.66
C CYS A 460 -1.94 27.84 -7.23
N THR A 461 -0.75 27.68 -7.78
CA THR A 461 -0.31 26.44 -8.45
C THR A 461 1.11 26.03 -8.06
N THR A 462 1.65 26.61 -6.99
CA THR A 462 3.05 26.45 -6.57
C THR A 462 3.12 26.27 -5.07
N LEU A 463 4.05 25.44 -4.61
CA LEU A 463 4.34 25.29 -3.19
C LEU A 463 4.98 26.55 -2.61
N ASN A 464 4.75 26.76 -1.33
CA ASN A 464 5.59 27.64 -0.53
C ASN A 464 6.91 26.92 -0.19
N GLY A 465 8.02 27.67 -0.05
CA GLY A 465 9.30 27.08 0.36
C GLY A 465 10.07 26.30 -0.72
N GLY A 466 9.82 26.56 -2.02
CA GLY A 466 10.61 26.02 -3.13
C GLY A 466 10.04 24.75 -3.77
N GLU A 467 10.79 24.16 -4.70
CA GLU A 467 10.40 22.91 -5.37
C GLU A 467 10.45 21.71 -4.42
N LEU A 468 9.67 20.68 -4.75
CA LEU A 468 9.73 19.39 -4.04
C LEU A 468 11.10 18.75 -4.19
N VAL A 469 11.56 18.11 -3.12
CA VAL A 469 12.65 17.14 -3.21
C VAL A 469 12.07 15.85 -3.79
N VAL A 470 12.49 15.51 -5.01
CA VAL A 470 12.05 14.32 -5.73
C VAL A 470 13.19 13.29 -5.70
N PRO A 471 12.93 12.02 -5.34
CA PRO A 471 13.95 10.98 -5.34
C PRO A 471 14.42 10.66 -6.76
N GLU A 472 15.73 10.43 -6.92
CA GLU A 472 16.35 9.88 -8.12
C GLU A 472 16.75 8.43 -7.79
N LEU A 473 15.96 7.45 -8.26
CA LEU A 473 16.19 6.01 -8.09
C LEU A 473 16.45 5.30 -9.42
#